data_AF-A0A2C9M7Z3-F1
#
_entry.id   AF-A0A2C9M7Z3-F1
#
_cell.length_a   1.000
_cell.length_b   1.000
_cell.length_c   1.000
_cell.angle_alpha   90.00
_cell.angle_beta   90.00
_cell.angle_gamma   90.00
#
_symmetry.space_group_name_H-M   'P 1'
#
loop_
_entity.id
_entity.type
_entity.pdbx_description
1 polymer ?
#
loop_
_entity_poly.entity_id
_entity_poly.type
_entity_poly.pdbx_seq_one_letter_code
_entity_poly.pdbx_strand_id
1 'polypeptide(L)'
;MMMQVDRGKTVPEQQYLSLKDIRPGMKNLHIIFIVLEVGKPTRTKDGHDVRSCKVADKTGSMNVSVWDEAGHVIQSGDICKFLR
;
A
#
# COMPACT_ATOMS: atom_id res chain seq x y z
N MET A 1 27.50 19.53 33.51
CA MET A 1 27.67 18.69 32.31
C MET A 1 26.47 18.93 31.40
N MET A 2 26.63 19.76 30.36
CA MET A 2 25.57 19.98 29.37
C MET A 2 25.48 18.73 28.49
N MET A 3 24.35 18.03 28.50
CA MET A 3 23.97 17.17 27.40
C MET A 3 23.28 18.06 26.37
N GLN A 4 23.99 18.40 25.30
CA GLN A 4 23.37 18.99 24.12
C GLN A 4 22.54 17.89 23.45
N VAL A 5 21.22 18.02 23.57
CA VAL A 5 20.26 17.21 22.81
C VAL A 5 20.27 17.74 21.37
N ASP A 6 20.66 16.90 20.41
CA ASP A 6 20.57 17.15 18.97
C ASP A 6 19.11 17.34 18.55
N ARG A 7 18.60 18.56 18.75
CA ARG A 7 17.30 19.02 18.27
C ARG A 7 17.47 19.48 16.83
N GLY A 8 17.26 18.61 15.84
CA GLY A 8 17.13 19.12 14.47
C GLY A 8 17.32 18.20 13.29
N LYS A 9 17.43 16.87 13.43
CA LYS A 9 17.29 16.02 12.24
C LYS A 9 15.80 15.90 11.92
N THR A 10 15.32 16.74 11.01
CA THR A 10 14.03 16.55 10.36
C THR A 10 14.04 15.15 9.74
N VAL A 11 13.13 14.29 10.21
CA VAL A 11 12.90 13.00 9.55
C VAL A 11 12.44 13.36 8.14
N PRO A 12 13.11 12.88 7.07
CA PRO A 12 12.67 13.18 5.71
C PRO A 12 11.20 12.79 5.59
N GLU A 13 10.35 13.71 5.17
CA GLU A 13 8.96 13.41 4.88
C GLU A 13 8.97 12.33 3.80
N GLN A 14 8.58 11.11 4.16
CA GLN A 14 8.64 9.99 3.24
C GLN A 14 7.62 10.24 2.13
N GLN A 15 8.13 10.60 0.95
CA GLN A 15 7.28 11.01 -0.16
C GLN A 15 6.52 9.80 -0.70
N TYR A 16 5.20 9.85 -0.63
CA TYR A 16 4.34 8.84 -1.21
C TYR A 16 4.01 9.20 -2.66
N LEU A 17 4.13 8.21 -3.55
CA LEU A 17 3.73 8.32 -4.94
C LEU A 17 2.19 8.31 -5.04
N SER A 18 1.62 9.09 -5.96
CA SER A 18 0.19 9.05 -6.23
C SER A 18 -0.16 7.93 -7.23
N LEU A 19 -1.37 7.38 -7.14
CA LEU A 19 -1.77 6.23 -7.96
C LEU A 19 -1.71 6.52 -9.47
N LYS A 20 -2.06 7.75 -9.91
CA LYS A 20 -1.97 8.16 -11.33
C LYS A 20 -0.54 8.13 -11.89
N ASP A 21 0.47 8.20 -11.03
CA ASP A 21 1.87 8.27 -11.44
C ASP A 21 2.49 6.88 -11.55
N ILE A 22 1.79 5.83 -11.09
CA ILE A 22 2.23 4.44 -11.24
C ILE A 22 2.22 4.06 -12.73
N ARG A 23 3.32 3.45 -13.17
CA ARG A 23 3.53 2.93 -14.53
C ARG A 23 3.98 1.46 -14.49
N PRO A 24 3.73 0.69 -15.56
CA PRO A 24 4.24 -0.68 -15.66
C PRO A 24 5.76 -0.76 -15.45
N GLY A 25 6.21 -1.75 -14.70
CA GLY A 25 7.64 -1.99 -14.45
C GLY A 25 8.25 -1.17 -13.31
N MET A 26 7.52 -0.21 -12.73
CA MET A 26 7.99 0.50 -11.53
C MET A 26 8.16 -0.45 -10.35
N LYS A 27 9.23 -0.23 -9.58
CA LYS A 27 9.56 -0.97 -8.36
C LYS A 27 9.73 0.04 -7.21
N ASN A 28 9.83 -0.48 -5.99
CA ASN A 28 10.07 0.30 -4.77
C ASN A 28 9.03 1.41 -4.57
N LEU A 29 7.74 1.01 -4.55
CA LEU A 29 6.62 1.92 -4.46
C LEU A 29 6.30 2.21 -2.99
N HIS A 30 6.25 3.49 -2.65
CA HIS A 30 5.67 3.96 -1.38
C HIS A 30 4.34 4.65 -1.69
N ILE A 31 3.21 4.03 -1.35
CA ILE A 31 1.88 4.56 -1.67
C ILE A 31 0.93 4.48 -0.47
N ILE A 32 -0.02 5.42 -0.41
CA ILE A 32 -1.14 5.40 0.53
C ILE A 32 -2.43 5.34 -0.29
N PHE A 33 -3.34 4.45 0.09
CA PHE A 33 -4.64 4.31 -0.57
C PHE A 33 -5.72 3.87 0.41
N ILE A 34 -6.96 4.15 0.06
CA ILE A 34 -8.15 3.56 0.69
C ILE A 34 -8.61 2.34 -0.10
N VAL A 35 -9.01 1.27 0.59
CA VAL A 35 -9.62 0.09 -0.01
C VAL A 35 -11.10 0.36 -0.25
N LEU A 36 -11.56 0.24 -1.48
CA LEU A 36 -12.96 0.44 -1.84
C LEU A 36 -13.73 -0.87 -1.84
N GLU A 37 -13.18 -1.89 -2.49
CA GLU A 37 -13.84 -3.20 -2.68
C GLU A 37 -12.82 -4.32 -2.52
N VAL A 38 -13.23 -5.42 -1.87
CA VAL A 38 -12.45 -6.65 -1.74
C VAL A 38 -13.14 -7.77 -2.50
N GLY A 39 -12.48 -8.28 -3.54
CA GLY A 39 -12.99 -9.39 -4.34
C GLY A 39 -13.01 -10.72 -3.59
N LYS A 40 -13.72 -11.70 -4.16
CA LYS A 40 -13.67 -13.10 -3.71
C LYS A 40 -12.25 -13.66 -3.89
N PRO A 41 -11.79 -14.54 -2.98
CA PRO A 41 -10.48 -15.16 -3.12
C PRO A 41 -10.49 -16.14 -4.31
N THR A 42 -9.39 -16.18 -5.05
CA THR A 42 -9.06 -17.22 -6.02
C THR A 42 -7.81 -17.96 -5.55
N ARG A 43 -7.77 -19.28 -5.76
CA ARG A 43 -6.60 -20.09 -5.42
C ARG A 43 -5.72 -20.31 -6.65
N THR A 44 -4.42 -20.03 -6.52
CA THR A 44 -3.43 -20.36 -7.56
C THR A 44 -3.10 -21.86 -7.58
N LYS A 45 -2.43 -22.32 -8.64
CA LYS A 45 -2.05 -23.75 -8.80
C LYS A 45 -1.04 -24.21 -7.73
N ASP A 46 -0.19 -23.31 -7.27
CA ASP A 46 0.81 -23.51 -6.22
C ASP A 46 0.24 -23.27 -4.80
N GLY A 47 -1.05 -22.97 -4.68
CA GLY A 47 -1.77 -23.01 -3.40
C GLY A 47 -1.91 -21.67 -2.67
N HIS A 48 -1.56 -20.55 -3.30
CA HIS A 48 -1.75 -19.20 -2.75
C HIS A 48 -3.18 -18.71 -2.93
N ASP A 49 -3.66 -17.96 -1.94
CA ASP A 49 -4.92 -17.23 -2.06
C ASP A 49 -4.64 -15.83 -2.58
N VAL A 50 -5.40 -15.40 -3.59
CA VAL A 50 -5.26 -14.06 -4.19
C VAL A 50 -6.62 -13.37 -4.23
N ARG A 51 -6.67 -12.12 -3.80
CA ARG A 51 -7.85 -11.25 -3.92
C ARG A 51 -7.51 -10.04 -4.75
N SER A 52 -8.34 -9.77 -5.76
CA SER A 52 -8.32 -8.47 -6.43
C SER A 52 -9.07 -7.47 -5.56
N CYS A 53 -8.39 -6.41 -5.14
CA CYS A 53 -8.97 -5.32 -4.36
C CYS A 53 -8.93 -4.03 -5.18
N LYS A 54 -10.03 -3.30 -5.21
CA LYS A 54 -10.07 -1.95 -5.79
C LYS A 54 -9.63 -0.97 -4.73
N VAL A 55 -8.63 -0.15 -5.05
CA VAL A 55 -8.07 0.86 -4.14
C VAL A 55 -8.06 2.22 -4.81
N ALA A 56 -8.09 3.28 -4.01
CA ALA A 56 -8.11 4.65 -4.53
C ALA A 56 -7.29 5.64 -3.69
N ASP A 57 -6.92 6.73 -4.33
CA ASP A 57 -6.45 7.96 -3.71
C ASP A 57 -7.16 9.16 -4.38
N LYS A 58 -6.74 10.40 -4.05
CA LYS A 58 -7.31 11.62 -4.65
C LYS A 58 -7.10 11.74 -6.17
N THR A 59 -6.26 10.90 -6.76
CA THR A 59 -5.85 10.96 -8.17
C THR A 59 -6.52 9.90 -9.05
N GLY A 60 -7.09 8.85 -8.45
CA GLY A 60 -7.83 7.82 -9.17
C GLY A 60 -7.94 6.52 -8.38
N SER A 61 -8.34 5.46 -9.08
CA SER A 61 -8.44 4.10 -8.51
C SER A 61 -7.76 3.07 -9.41
N MET A 62 -7.24 2.01 -8.81
CA MET A 62 -6.69 0.86 -9.53
C MET A 62 -6.99 -0.45 -8.80
N ASN A 63 -6.76 -1.58 -9.47
CA ASN A 63 -6.81 -2.89 -8.84
C ASN A 63 -5.43 -3.30 -8.33
N VAL A 64 -5.39 -3.85 -7.12
CA VAL A 64 -4.21 -4.50 -6.54
C VAL A 64 -4.52 -5.96 -6.25
N SER A 65 -3.55 -6.84 -6.44
CA SER A 65 -3.65 -8.24 -6.04
C SER A 65 -3.02 -8.40 -4.67
N VAL A 66 -3.82 -8.75 -3.68
CA VAL A 66 -3.38 -9.01 -2.30
C VAL A 66 -3.31 -10.51 -2.09
N TRP A 67 -2.20 -10.98 -1.55
CA TRP A 67 -1.87 -12.40 -1.44
C TRP A 67 -1.99 -12.87 0.02
N ASP A 68 -2.43 -14.11 0.17
CA ASP A 68 -2.42 -14.89 1.40
C ASP A 68 -3.04 -14.15 2.60
N GLU A 69 -2.38 -14.19 3.76
CA GLU A 69 -2.86 -13.67 5.04
C GLU A 69 -3.30 -12.20 4.96
N ALA A 70 -2.56 -11.37 4.21
CA ALA A 70 -2.90 -9.96 4.03
C ALA A 70 -4.26 -9.79 3.34
N GLY A 71 -4.60 -10.69 2.40
CA GLY A 71 -5.89 -10.70 1.72
C GLY A 71 -7.05 -11.14 2.62
N HIS A 72 -6.77 -11.87 3.70
CA HIS A 72 -7.81 -12.33 4.63
C HIS A 72 -8.22 -11.26 5.64
N VAL A 73 -7.32 -10.34 5.97
CA VAL A 73 -7.56 -9.30 6.99
C VAL A 73 -8.01 -7.97 6.38
N ILE A 74 -7.66 -7.67 5.13
CA ILE A 74 -8.00 -6.39 4.49
C ILE A 74 -9.52 -6.24 4.28
N GLN A 75 -10.05 -5.07 4.63
CA GLN A 75 -11.48 -4.73 4.52
C GLN A 75 -11.70 -3.46 3.70
N SER A 76 -12.90 -3.32 3.14
CA SER A 76 -13.35 -2.06 2.55
C SER A 76 -13.34 -0.95 3.63
N GLY A 77 -12.79 0.21 3.28
CA GLY A 77 -12.62 1.36 4.17
C GLY A 77 -11.24 1.45 4.81
N ASP A 78 -10.42 0.39 4.77
CA ASP A 78 -9.06 0.44 5.31
C ASP A 78 -8.21 1.46 4.56
N ILE A 79 -7.42 2.24 5.30
CA ILE A 79 -6.38 3.12 4.75
C ILE A 79 -5.04 2.43 4.95
N CYS A 80 -4.43 2.00 3.85
CA CYS A 80 -3.20 1.21 3.88
C CYS A 80 -2.00 2.02 3.39
N LYS A 81 -0.84 1.71 3.96
CA LYS A 81 0.48 2.11 3.45
C LYS A 81 1.14 0.89 2.84
N PHE A 82 1.52 0.97 1.57
CA PHE A 82 2.42 -0.01 0.96
C PHE A 82 3.81 0.60 0.88
N LEU A 83 4.80 -0.10 1.44
CA LEU A 83 6.19 0.34 1.52
C LEU A 83 7.07 -0.82 1.05
N ARG A 84 7.88 -0.59 0.02
CA ARG A 84 8.88 -1.54 -0.49
C ARG A 84 10.00 -0.80 -1.22
#